data_AF-A0A123VNU0-F1
#
_entry.id   AF-A0A123VNU0-F1
#
_cell.length_a   1.000
_cell.length_b   1.000
_cell.length_c   1.000
_cell.angle_alpha   90.00
_cell.angle_beta   90.00
_cell.angle_gamma   90.00
#
_symmetry.space_group_name_H-M   'P 1'
#
loop_
_entity.id
_entity.type
_entity.pdbx_description
1 polymer ?
#
loop_
_entity_poly.entity_id
_entity_poly.type
_entity_poly.pdbx_seq_one_letter_code
_entity_poly.pdbx_strand_id
1 'polypeptide(L)'
;MANKTVNKVFLIFVEGTTDADCLDLIVDYFKESFEQTDIDVRVHGGDIFTNDENFKKSGPTILKEQIENYINHYKLNPTDIIHVAFITDTDGIYVNPVEYIVNPTVVEFEYDLENKTIVCRNETKKKDVLRSRQTKSTKLSKIIKPLDESILTFNRTQISYSIYYNSLNLEHVLFEKILPDNQKRRSLDELLESIDEDPEQLMDIFNAKAITNDYLDSWQKIKNLEMSRGLSNLNILFSFLSKLQNM
;
A
#
# COMPACT_ATOMS: atom_id res chain seq x y z
N MET A 1 -0.67 22.20 28.58
CA MET A 1 -0.58 20.98 27.75
C MET A 1 0.84 20.46 27.91
N ALA A 2 1.02 19.27 28.47
CA ALA A 2 2.36 18.69 28.58
C ALA A 2 2.89 18.40 27.17
N ASN A 3 4.11 18.81 26.86
CA ASN A 3 4.79 18.38 25.64
C ASN A 3 4.90 16.86 25.69
N LYS A 4 4.13 16.19 24.84
CA LYS A 4 4.16 14.74 24.65
C LYS A 4 5.52 14.40 24.04
N THR A 5 6.41 13.79 24.80
CA THR A 5 7.75 13.42 24.30
C THR A 5 7.60 12.20 23.40
N VAL A 6 7.52 12.44 22.08
CA VAL A 6 7.52 11.37 21.08
C VAL A 6 8.90 10.72 21.06
N ASN A 7 8.95 9.43 21.39
CA ASN A 7 10.20 8.67 21.48
C ASN A 7 10.27 7.55 20.44
N LYS A 8 9.13 7.15 19.87
CA LYS A 8 8.98 6.05 18.93
C LYS A 8 8.20 6.46 17.69
N VAL A 9 8.47 5.81 16.57
CA VAL A 9 7.81 6.04 15.29
C VAL A 9 7.29 4.73 14.72
N PHE A 10 5.99 4.67 14.44
CA PHE A 10 5.39 3.73 13.52
C PHE A 10 5.40 4.37 12.12
N LEU A 11 6.16 3.80 11.19
CA LEU A 11 6.33 4.39 9.86
C LEU A 11 5.38 3.70 8.87
N ILE A 12 4.64 4.49 8.10
CA ILE A 12 3.78 4.00 7.01
C ILE A 12 4.29 4.61 5.71
N PHE A 13 4.67 3.76 4.77
CA PHE A 13 4.97 4.16 3.41
C PHE A 13 3.78 3.91 2.50
N VAL A 14 3.45 4.89 1.67
CA VAL A 14 2.38 4.81 0.67
C VAL A 14 2.88 5.23 -0.72
N GLU A 15 2.19 4.75 -1.75
CA GLU A 15 2.60 4.97 -3.14
C GLU A 15 2.30 6.40 -3.62
N GLY A 16 1.07 6.87 -3.43
CA GLY A 16 0.58 8.17 -3.87
C GLY A 16 0.15 9.11 -2.75
N THR A 17 -0.10 10.36 -3.11
CA THR A 17 -0.61 11.37 -2.17
C THR A 17 -2.05 11.10 -1.77
N THR A 18 -2.89 10.58 -2.67
CA THR A 18 -4.28 10.21 -2.34
C THR A 18 -4.34 9.11 -1.28
N ASP A 19 -3.37 8.19 -1.27
CA ASP A 19 -3.24 7.18 -0.21
C ASP A 19 -2.93 7.82 1.15
N ALA A 20 -2.04 8.81 1.19
CA ALA A 20 -1.75 9.54 2.41
C ALA A 20 -2.97 10.36 2.87
N ASP A 21 -3.56 11.16 1.97
CA ASP A 21 -4.75 11.97 2.27
C ASP A 21 -5.89 11.08 2.83
N CYS A 22 -6.06 9.85 2.31
CA CYS A 22 -7.07 8.90 2.80
C CYS A 22 -6.73 8.34 4.20
N LEU A 23 -5.45 8.09 4.47
CA LEU A 23 -5.02 7.54 5.76
C LEU A 23 -4.95 8.58 6.87
N ASP A 24 -4.79 9.87 6.55
CA ASP A 24 -4.63 10.95 7.52
C ASP A 24 -5.72 10.89 8.60
N LEU A 25 -6.99 10.72 8.20
CA LEU A 25 -8.11 10.63 9.13
C LEU A 25 -7.98 9.47 10.13
N ILE A 26 -7.62 8.27 9.65
CA ILE A 26 -7.43 7.08 10.48
C ILE A 26 -6.19 7.22 11.36
N VAL A 27 -5.12 7.78 10.80
CA VAL A 27 -3.86 7.99 11.48
C VAL A 27 -4.03 8.96 12.64
N ASP A 28 -4.73 10.09 12.44
CA ASP A 28 -5.01 11.06 13.48
C ASP A 28 -5.83 10.45 14.62
N TYR A 29 -6.86 9.65 14.29
CA TYR A 29 -7.62 8.88 15.26
C TYR A 29 -6.72 7.99 16.15
N PHE A 30 -5.78 7.25 15.55
CA PHE A 30 -4.85 6.42 16.34
C PHE A 30 -3.84 7.26 17.14
N LYS A 31 -3.33 8.36 16.57
CA LYS A 31 -2.37 9.25 17.25
C LYS A 31 -2.91 9.86 18.53
N GLU A 32 -4.20 10.19 18.60
CA GLU A 32 -4.82 10.74 19.80
C GLU A 32 -4.62 9.82 21.02
N SER A 33 -4.70 8.51 20.79
CA SER A 33 -4.54 7.50 21.82
C SER A 33 -3.09 7.12 22.17
N PHE A 34 -2.11 7.41 21.31
CA PHE A 34 -0.72 6.97 21.51
C PHE A 34 0.09 7.94 22.36
N GLU A 35 0.56 7.54 23.54
CA GLU A 35 1.30 8.44 24.44
C GLU A 35 2.72 8.81 23.98
N GLN A 36 3.51 7.85 23.47
CA GLN A 36 4.94 8.05 23.17
C GLN A 36 5.34 7.63 21.75
N THR A 37 4.36 7.25 20.95
CA THR A 37 4.53 6.77 19.58
C THR A 37 3.85 7.75 18.63
N ASP A 38 4.59 8.24 17.64
CA ASP A 38 4.02 8.93 16.50
C ASP A 38 3.81 7.94 15.35
N ILE A 39 2.83 8.22 14.50
CA ILE A 39 2.60 7.51 13.25
C ILE A 39 2.99 8.45 12.11
N ASP A 40 4.03 8.13 11.37
CA ASP A 40 4.48 8.99 10.29
C ASP A 40 4.17 8.36 8.93
N VAL A 41 3.49 9.12 8.07
CA VAL A 41 3.09 8.68 6.73
C VAL A 41 4.02 9.31 5.70
N ARG A 42 4.62 8.49 4.85
CA ARG A 42 5.58 8.90 3.83
C ARG A 42 5.12 8.46 2.45
N VAL A 43 4.91 9.46 1.59
CA VAL A 43 4.57 9.26 0.18
C VAL A 43 5.85 9.03 -0.63
N HIS A 44 5.88 7.96 -1.43
CA HIS A 44 6.99 7.70 -2.34
C HIS A 44 6.89 8.50 -3.64
N GLY A 45 5.68 8.74 -4.15
CA GLY A 45 5.48 9.41 -5.45
C GLY A 45 5.58 8.44 -6.63
N GLY A 46 5.05 7.22 -6.47
CA GLY A 46 5.00 6.17 -7.48
C GLY A 46 5.56 4.81 -7.03
N ASP A 47 5.42 3.79 -7.88
CA ASP A 47 5.81 2.41 -7.55
C ASP A 47 7.32 2.25 -7.35
N ILE A 48 7.72 2.02 -6.10
CA ILE A 48 9.13 1.80 -5.73
C ILE A 48 9.68 0.48 -6.25
N PHE A 49 8.83 -0.49 -6.61
CA PHE A 49 9.27 -1.81 -7.05
C PHE A 49 9.66 -1.87 -8.53
N THR A 50 9.17 -0.95 -9.36
CA THR A 50 9.43 -0.98 -10.81
C THR A 50 10.08 0.28 -11.37
N ASN A 51 10.36 1.29 -10.54
CA ASN A 51 11.12 2.47 -10.97
C ASN A 51 12.55 2.12 -11.45
N ASP A 52 13.12 3.01 -12.26
CA ASP A 52 14.42 2.81 -12.92
C ASP A 52 15.57 2.57 -11.92
N GLU A 53 15.58 3.31 -10.81
CA GLU A 53 16.61 3.20 -9.77
C GLU A 53 16.61 1.83 -9.08
N ASN A 54 15.43 1.23 -8.92
CA ASN A 54 15.25 -0.02 -8.21
C ASN A 54 15.12 -1.23 -9.13
N PHE A 55 15.21 -1.05 -10.45
CA PHE A 55 14.99 -2.11 -11.44
C PHE A 55 15.77 -3.39 -11.12
N LYS A 56 17.06 -3.27 -10.77
CA LYS A 56 17.96 -4.40 -10.45
C LYS A 56 17.96 -4.82 -8.98
N LYS A 57 17.32 -4.05 -8.09
CA LYS A 57 17.34 -4.29 -6.64
C LYS A 57 16.30 -5.35 -6.25
N SER A 58 16.59 -6.09 -5.19
CA SER A 58 15.65 -7.04 -4.61
C SER A 58 14.61 -6.32 -3.74
N GLY A 59 13.42 -6.91 -3.55
CA GLY A 59 12.40 -6.37 -2.64
C GLY A 59 12.97 -6.01 -1.25
N PRO A 60 13.68 -6.92 -0.55
CA PRO A 60 14.27 -6.61 0.75
C PRO A 60 15.27 -5.44 0.71
N THR A 61 16.07 -5.33 -0.36
CA THR A 61 17.00 -4.21 -0.55
C THR A 61 16.25 -2.89 -0.67
N ILE A 62 15.17 -2.87 -1.45
CA ILE A 62 14.35 -1.67 -1.66
C ILE A 62 13.75 -1.20 -0.33
N LEU A 63 13.09 -2.09 0.42
CA LEU A 63 12.49 -1.73 1.72
C LEU A 63 13.55 -1.19 2.69
N LYS A 64 14.71 -1.86 2.74
CA LYS A 64 15.81 -1.46 3.62
C LYS A 64 16.31 -0.06 3.30
N GLU A 65 16.52 0.26 2.03
CA GLU A 65 16.96 1.58 1.60
C GLU A 65 15.93 2.67 1.90
N GLN A 66 14.62 2.39 1.75
CA GLN A 66 13.58 3.35 2.11
C GLN A 66 13.62 3.70 3.62
N ILE A 67 13.77 2.69 4.47
CA ILE A 67 13.85 2.87 5.92
C ILE A 67 15.17 3.57 6.30
N GLU A 68 16.30 3.21 5.69
CA GLU A 68 17.59 3.88 5.91
C GLU A 68 17.53 5.36 5.51
N ASN A 69 16.92 5.68 4.36
CA ASN A 69 16.76 7.06 3.91
C ASN A 69 15.93 7.87 4.91
N TYR A 70 14.83 7.31 5.42
CA TYR A 70 14.01 7.95 6.44
C TYR A 70 14.80 8.19 7.74
N ILE A 71 15.43 7.14 8.30
CA ILE A 71 16.23 7.24 9.52
C ILE A 71 17.33 8.31 9.38
N ASN A 72 18.04 8.32 8.26
CA ASN A 72 19.13 9.26 8.00
C ASN A 72 18.63 10.70 7.84
N HIS A 73 17.52 10.90 7.12
CA HIS A 73 16.93 12.22 6.90
C HIS A 73 16.50 12.86 8.22
N TYR A 74 15.79 12.10 9.06
CA TYR A 74 15.27 12.58 10.35
C TYR A 74 16.27 12.43 11.51
N LYS A 75 17.48 11.92 11.23
CA LYS A 75 18.56 11.69 12.21
C LYS A 75 18.09 10.85 13.41
N LEU A 76 17.28 9.84 13.13
CA LEU A 76 16.76 8.91 14.13
C LEU A 76 17.77 7.77 14.38
N ASN A 77 17.59 7.04 15.48
CA ASN A 77 18.22 5.74 15.66
C ASN A 77 17.30 4.64 15.13
N PRO A 78 17.82 3.52 14.61
CA PRO A 78 17.00 2.37 14.25
C PRO A 78 16.10 1.87 15.38
N THR A 79 16.53 2.05 16.64
CA THR A 79 15.74 1.70 17.84
C THR A 79 14.52 2.58 18.04
N ASP A 80 14.45 3.73 17.37
CA ASP A 80 13.32 4.67 17.48
C ASP A 80 12.16 4.24 16.57
N ILE A 81 12.40 3.32 15.62
CA ILE A 81 11.37 2.76 14.74
C ILE A 81 10.79 1.48 15.38
N ILE A 82 9.49 1.46 15.66
CA ILE A 82 8.83 0.29 16.25
C ILE A 82 8.38 -0.73 15.20
N HIS A 83 7.93 -0.25 14.05
CA HIS A 83 7.43 -1.04 12.95
C HIS A 83 7.38 -0.19 11.68
N VAL A 84 7.44 -0.83 10.52
CA VAL A 84 7.27 -0.17 9.21
C VAL A 84 6.22 -0.89 8.38
N ALA A 85 5.11 -0.22 8.09
CA ALA A 85 4.11 -0.69 7.13
C ALA A 85 4.40 -0.12 5.74
N PHE A 86 4.33 -0.94 4.70
CA PHE A 86 4.30 -0.50 3.31
C PHE A 86 2.93 -0.81 2.73
N ILE A 87 2.29 0.19 2.12
CA ILE A 87 1.05 0.04 1.39
C ILE A 87 1.37 0.20 -0.08
N THR A 88 1.00 -0.79 -0.89
CA THR A 88 1.30 -0.78 -2.32
C THR A 88 0.12 -1.23 -3.14
N ASP A 89 -0.03 -0.63 -4.31
CA ASP A 89 -1.02 -1.06 -5.27
C ASP A 89 -0.64 -2.42 -5.86
N THR A 90 -1.59 -3.35 -5.96
CA THR A 90 -1.33 -4.64 -6.62
C THR A 90 -1.23 -4.49 -8.12
N ASP A 91 -1.73 -3.38 -8.69
CA ASP A 91 -1.39 -2.95 -10.05
C ASP A 91 -1.79 -3.92 -11.20
N GLY A 92 -2.40 -5.06 -10.90
CA GLY A 92 -2.64 -6.15 -11.86
C GLY A 92 -1.54 -7.24 -11.85
N ILE A 93 -0.75 -7.37 -10.77
CA ILE A 93 0.36 -8.33 -10.70
C ILE A 93 -0.05 -9.82 -10.73
N TYR A 94 -1.32 -10.12 -10.46
CA TYR A 94 -1.91 -11.45 -10.49
C TYR A 94 -2.85 -11.67 -11.68
N VAL A 95 -3.10 -10.65 -12.50
CA VAL A 95 -3.82 -10.79 -13.78
C VAL A 95 -3.05 -11.74 -14.69
N ASN A 96 -3.74 -12.76 -15.22
CA ASN A 96 -3.12 -13.77 -16.07
C ASN A 96 -2.63 -13.13 -17.38
N PRO A 97 -1.41 -13.43 -17.86
CA PRO A 97 -0.89 -12.91 -19.13
C PRO A 97 -1.80 -13.08 -20.35
N VAL A 98 -2.69 -14.08 -20.36
CA VAL A 98 -3.67 -14.26 -21.45
C VAL A 98 -4.74 -13.17 -21.47
N GLU A 99 -5.02 -12.54 -20.33
CA GLU A 99 -6.00 -11.45 -20.17
C GLU A 99 -5.40 -10.07 -20.51
N TYR A 100 -4.17 -10.04 -21.03
CA TYR A 100 -3.59 -8.83 -21.60
C TYR A 100 -3.90 -8.81 -23.09
N ILE A 101 -4.75 -7.89 -23.53
CA ILE A 101 -5.22 -7.81 -24.92
C ILE A 101 -4.69 -6.56 -25.61
N VAL A 102 -4.64 -6.59 -26.94
CA VAL A 102 -4.22 -5.44 -27.74
C VAL A 102 -5.44 -4.78 -28.35
N ASN A 103 -5.59 -3.48 -28.09
CA ASN A 103 -6.58 -2.64 -28.76
C ASN A 103 -5.96 -1.26 -29.06
N PRO A 104 -5.79 -0.88 -30.34
CA PRO A 104 -5.15 0.39 -30.70
C PRO A 104 -5.96 1.64 -30.32
N THR A 105 -7.21 1.52 -29.85
CA THR A 105 -8.02 2.67 -29.44
C THR A 105 -7.61 3.26 -28.09
N VAL A 106 -6.91 2.50 -27.24
CA VAL A 106 -6.45 2.98 -25.93
C VAL A 106 -5.16 3.79 -26.07
N VAL A 107 -4.98 4.80 -25.22
CA VAL A 107 -3.84 5.74 -25.34
C VAL A 107 -2.51 5.05 -25.07
N GLU A 108 -2.40 4.34 -23.94
CA GLU A 108 -1.23 3.53 -23.59
C GLU A 108 -1.70 2.15 -23.13
N PHE A 109 -2.35 2.09 -21.98
CA PHE A 109 -3.08 0.92 -21.51
C PHE A 109 -4.20 1.38 -20.56
N GLU A 110 -5.16 0.50 -20.31
CA GLU A 110 -6.24 0.72 -19.34
C GLU A 110 -6.67 -0.62 -18.71
N TYR A 111 -7.34 -0.54 -17.56
CA TYR A 111 -7.98 -1.69 -16.95
C TYR A 111 -9.44 -1.76 -17.40
N ASP A 112 -9.82 -2.88 -17.99
CA ASP A 112 -11.21 -3.22 -18.27
C ASP A 112 -11.71 -4.10 -17.13
N LEU A 113 -12.38 -3.47 -16.16
CA LEU A 113 -12.91 -4.16 -14.98
C LEU A 113 -14.08 -5.10 -15.30
N GLU A 114 -14.84 -4.81 -16.37
CA GLU A 114 -15.98 -5.63 -16.78
C GLU A 114 -15.52 -6.97 -17.33
N ASN A 115 -14.55 -6.95 -18.25
CA ASN A 115 -13.99 -8.15 -18.85
C ASN A 115 -12.81 -8.72 -18.06
N LYS A 116 -12.34 -8.03 -17.02
CA LYS A 116 -11.17 -8.39 -16.20
C LYS A 116 -9.89 -8.52 -17.03
N THR A 117 -9.70 -7.58 -17.95
CA THR A 117 -8.54 -7.56 -18.86
C THR A 117 -7.71 -6.29 -18.71
N ILE A 118 -6.44 -6.39 -19.05
CA ILE A 118 -5.57 -5.22 -19.21
C ILE A 118 -5.40 -4.95 -20.70
N VAL A 119 -6.01 -3.87 -21.17
CA VAL A 119 -6.06 -3.51 -22.58
C VAL A 119 -4.88 -2.61 -22.89
N CYS A 120 -4.03 -3.02 -23.84
CA CYS A 120 -2.81 -2.31 -24.21
C CYS A 120 -2.90 -1.80 -25.65
N ARG A 121 -2.34 -0.61 -25.94
CA ARG A 121 -2.39 -0.02 -27.28
C ARG A 121 -1.81 -0.92 -28.37
N ASN A 122 -0.72 -1.61 -28.06
CA ASN A 122 0.01 -2.46 -29.01
C ASN A 122 0.83 -3.52 -28.28
N GLU A 123 1.41 -4.45 -29.05
CA GLU A 123 2.23 -5.55 -28.52
C GLU A 123 3.46 -5.08 -27.73
N THR A 124 4.08 -3.97 -28.13
CA THR A 124 5.22 -3.40 -27.37
C THR A 124 4.77 -2.98 -25.99
N LYS A 125 3.69 -2.19 -25.90
CA LYS A 125 3.16 -1.74 -24.62
C LYS A 125 2.66 -2.89 -23.76
N LYS A 126 2.01 -3.90 -24.37
CA LYS A 126 1.63 -5.14 -23.68
C LYS A 126 2.83 -5.80 -23.01
N LYS A 127 3.93 -5.97 -23.74
CA LYS A 127 5.18 -6.55 -23.18
C LYS A 127 5.75 -5.69 -22.05
N ASP A 128 5.74 -4.37 -22.20
CA ASP A 128 6.27 -3.44 -21.20
C ASP A 128 5.47 -3.52 -19.89
N VAL A 129 4.13 -3.45 -19.97
CA VAL A 129 3.25 -3.56 -18.78
C VAL A 129 3.43 -4.93 -18.14
N LEU A 130 3.37 -6.01 -18.93
CA LEU A 130 3.52 -7.37 -18.42
C LEU A 130 4.85 -7.56 -17.68
N ARG A 131 5.95 -7.05 -18.24
CA ARG A 131 7.29 -7.10 -17.64
C ARG A 131 7.34 -6.32 -16.33
N SER A 132 6.72 -5.13 -16.29
CA SER A 132 6.61 -4.33 -15.07
C SER A 132 5.89 -5.10 -13.96
N ARG A 133 4.69 -5.64 -14.26
CA ARG A 133 3.89 -6.42 -13.29
C ARG A 133 4.62 -7.68 -12.80
N GLN A 134 5.28 -8.42 -13.69
CA GLN A 134 6.10 -9.58 -13.32
C GLN A 134 7.29 -9.19 -12.42
N THR A 135 7.90 -8.03 -12.69
CA THR A 135 9.00 -7.50 -11.89
C THR A 135 8.53 -7.14 -10.48
N LYS A 136 7.42 -6.41 -10.36
CA LYS A 136 6.78 -6.07 -9.08
C LYS A 136 6.41 -7.34 -8.30
N SER A 137 5.70 -8.27 -8.94
CA SER A 137 5.31 -9.57 -8.35
C SER A 137 6.50 -10.35 -7.79
N THR A 138 7.59 -10.45 -8.56
CA THR A 138 8.82 -11.16 -8.15
C THR A 138 9.51 -10.50 -6.95
N LYS A 139 9.43 -9.16 -6.83
CA LYS A 139 10.02 -8.43 -5.70
C LYS A 139 9.14 -8.56 -4.46
N LEU A 140 7.84 -8.38 -4.61
CA LEU A 140 6.85 -8.54 -3.54
C LEU A 140 6.86 -9.96 -2.96
N SER A 141 6.97 -11.00 -3.79
CA SER A 141 7.00 -12.39 -3.32
C SER A 141 8.18 -12.71 -2.40
N LYS A 142 9.23 -11.87 -2.38
CA LYS A 142 10.40 -12.02 -1.50
C LYS A 142 10.24 -11.33 -0.15
N ILE A 143 9.22 -10.49 0.02
CA ILE A 143 8.98 -9.68 1.22
C ILE A 143 7.60 -9.93 1.84
N ILE A 144 6.66 -10.52 1.12
CA ILE A 144 5.41 -11.02 1.70
C ILE A 144 5.70 -12.35 2.40
N LYS A 145 5.78 -12.31 3.74
CA LYS A 145 6.13 -13.42 4.63
C LYS A 145 5.26 -13.36 5.91
N PRO A 146 5.23 -14.41 6.75
CA PRO A 146 4.61 -14.31 8.07
C PRO A 146 5.09 -13.04 8.81
N LEU A 147 4.20 -12.40 9.59
CA LEU A 147 4.52 -11.12 10.24
C LEU A 147 5.66 -11.25 11.27
N ASP A 148 5.76 -12.39 11.94
CA ASP A 148 6.84 -12.73 12.88
C ASP A 148 8.19 -13.00 12.19
N GLU A 149 8.17 -13.36 10.90
CA GLU A 149 9.38 -13.51 10.06
C GLU A 149 9.77 -12.23 9.31
N SER A 150 8.89 -11.23 9.29
CA SER A 150 9.06 -10.00 8.52
C SER A 150 9.95 -9.00 9.25
N ILE A 151 11.26 -9.28 9.24
CA ILE A 151 12.30 -8.53 9.96
C ILE A 151 13.41 -8.07 9.02
N LEU A 152 13.86 -6.83 9.18
CA LEU A 152 15.05 -6.26 8.53
C LEU A 152 16.07 -5.81 9.58
N THR A 153 17.36 -6.00 9.30
CA THR A 153 18.45 -5.67 10.24
C THR A 153 19.17 -4.38 9.85
N PHE A 154 19.21 -3.43 10.79
CA PHE A 154 19.85 -2.11 10.70
C PHE A 154 20.81 -1.92 11.87
N ASN A 155 22.12 -1.89 11.61
CA ASN A 155 23.14 -1.68 12.66
C ASN A 155 22.92 -2.55 13.92
N ARG A 156 22.66 -3.85 13.74
CA ARG A 156 22.33 -4.85 14.78
C ARG A 156 20.95 -4.71 15.43
N THR A 157 20.16 -3.69 15.07
CA THR A 157 18.76 -3.56 15.45
C THR A 157 17.87 -4.30 14.46
N GLN A 158 16.90 -5.04 14.95
CA GLN A 158 15.87 -5.68 14.14
C GLN A 158 14.65 -4.77 14.09
N ILE A 159 14.21 -4.40 12.89
CA ILE A 159 12.98 -3.64 12.67
C ILE A 159 11.99 -4.57 11.97
N SER A 160 10.80 -4.72 12.54
CA SER A 160 9.72 -5.48 11.94
C SER A 160 9.03 -4.66 10.85
N TYR A 161 8.54 -5.33 9.80
CA TYR A 161 7.80 -4.69 8.73
C TYR A 161 6.59 -5.52 8.29
N SER A 162 5.70 -4.88 7.54
CA SER A 162 4.53 -5.52 6.93
C SER A 162 4.20 -4.87 5.58
N ILE A 163 3.60 -5.63 4.67
CA ILE A 163 3.22 -5.19 3.32
C ILE A 163 1.72 -5.37 3.13
N TYR A 164 1.00 -4.27 2.98
CA TYR A 164 -0.44 -4.22 2.73
C TYR A 164 -0.70 -3.80 1.29
N TYR A 165 -1.93 -4.02 0.83
CA TYR A 165 -2.28 -3.75 -0.55
C TYR A 165 -3.62 -3.04 -0.74
N ASN A 166 -3.69 -2.30 -1.85
CA ASN A 166 -4.92 -1.92 -2.52
C ASN A 166 -4.97 -2.66 -3.87
N SER A 167 -6.07 -3.37 -4.16
CA SER A 167 -6.23 -4.13 -5.40
C SER A 167 -6.35 -3.18 -6.57
N LEU A 168 -5.47 -3.32 -7.56
CA LEU A 168 -5.21 -2.36 -8.64
C LEU A 168 -4.72 -1.00 -8.14
N ASN A 169 -5.57 -0.24 -7.43
CA ASN A 169 -5.24 1.02 -6.76
C ASN A 169 -6.28 1.37 -5.70
N LEU A 170 -6.03 2.44 -4.93
CA LEU A 170 -6.96 2.91 -3.90
C LEU A 170 -8.35 3.24 -4.45
N GLU A 171 -8.45 3.88 -5.63
CA GLU A 171 -9.75 4.26 -6.17
C GLU A 171 -10.61 3.07 -6.56
N HIS A 172 -9.98 2.00 -7.05
CA HIS A 172 -10.68 0.73 -7.28
C HIS A 172 -11.19 0.14 -5.96
N VAL A 173 -10.40 0.24 -4.88
CA VAL A 173 -10.83 -0.20 -3.54
C VAL A 173 -12.04 0.58 -3.05
N LEU A 174 -11.99 1.91 -3.10
CA LEU A 174 -13.03 2.77 -2.52
C LEU A 174 -14.28 2.84 -3.41
N PHE A 175 -14.11 2.93 -4.73
CA PHE A 175 -15.17 3.31 -5.67
C PHE A 175 -15.52 2.24 -6.70
N GLU A 176 -14.83 1.09 -6.72
CA GLU A 176 -14.97 0.05 -7.73
C GLU A 176 -14.71 0.58 -9.16
N LYS A 177 -13.85 1.60 -9.29
CA LYS A 177 -13.58 2.32 -10.55
C LYS A 177 -12.10 2.68 -10.67
N ILE A 178 -11.64 2.77 -11.91
CA ILE A 178 -10.38 3.45 -12.23
C ILE A 178 -10.69 4.93 -12.47
N LEU A 179 -10.10 5.81 -11.66
CA LEU A 179 -10.27 7.24 -11.82
C LEU A 179 -9.02 7.87 -12.46
N PRO A 180 -9.20 8.87 -13.34
CA PRO A 180 -8.09 9.67 -13.83
C PRO A 180 -7.50 10.51 -12.68
N ASP A 181 -6.21 10.82 -12.76
CA ASP A 181 -5.47 11.46 -11.66
C ASP A 181 -6.09 12.78 -11.18
N ASN A 182 -6.66 13.57 -12.10
CA ASN A 182 -7.30 14.85 -11.78
C ASN A 182 -8.65 14.73 -11.06
N GLN A 183 -9.22 13.52 -10.93
CA GLN A 183 -10.47 13.26 -10.21
C GLN A 183 -10.23 12.58 -8.85
N LYS A 184 -9.09 11.91 -8.65
CA LYS A 184 -8.79 11.10 -7.46
C LYS A 184 -9.03 11.85 -6.15
N ARG A 185 -8.36 12.99 -5.98
CA ARG A 185 -8.45 13.80 -4.75
C ARG A 185 -9.88 14.28 -4.48
N ARG A 186 -10.55 14.83 -5.50
CA ARG A 186 -11.93 15.30 -5.37
C ARG A 186 -12.89 14.16 -4.97
N SER A 187 -12.75 12.98 -5.57
CA SER A 187 -13.60 11.83 -5.23
C SER A 187 -13.34 11.30 -3.83
N LEU A 188 -12.10 11.38 -3.35
CA LEU A 188 -11.76 11.11 -1.96
C LEU A 188 -12.40 12.14 -1.02
N ASP A 189 -12.26 13.44 -1.31
CA ASP A 189 -12.86 14.51 -0.50
C ASP A 189 -14.39 14.32 -0.39
N GLU A 190 -15.07 14.06 -1.50
CA GLU A 190 -16.52 13.77 -1.54
C GLU A 190 -16.90 12.51 -0.71
N LEU A 191 -16.03 11.48 -0.67
CA LEU A 191 -16.25 10.31 0.18
C LEU A 191 -16.12 10.65 1.66
N LEU A 192 -15.04 11.36 2.04
CA LEU A 192 -14.77 11.72 3.43
C LEU A 192 -15.88 12.63 3.99
N GLU A 193 -16.35 13.59 3.19
CA GLU A 193 -17.53 14.41 3.53
C GLU A 193 -18.79 13.55 3.71
N SER A 194 -18.99 12.53 2.87
CA SER A 194 -20.19 11.68 2.93
C SER A 194 -20.27 10.77 4.16
N ILE A 195 -19.13 10.53 4.82
CA ILE A 195 -19.03 9.77 6.08
C ILE A 195 -18.80 10.71 7.27
N ASP A 196 -19.07 12.02 7.13
CA ASP A 196 -18.89 13.04 8.16
C ASP A 196 -17.45 13.09 8.74
N GLU A 197 -16.44 12.79 7.92
CA GLU A 197 -15.03 12.66 8.34
C GLU A 197 -14.88 11.72 9.55
N ASP A 198 -15.69 10.65 9.63
CA ASP A 198 -15.64 9.69 10.71
C ASP A 198 -14.58 8.57 10.44
N PRO A 199 -13.51 8.48 11.26
CA PRO A 199 -12.47 7.47 11.08
C PRO A 199 -13.02 6.04 11.24
N GLU A 200 -14.02 5.82 12.09
CA GLU A 200 -14.61 4.49 12.27
C GLU A 200 -15.38 4.05 11.04
N GLN A 201 -16.16 4.95 10.42
CA GLN A 201 -16.85 4.67 9.16
C GLN A 201 -15.87 4.40 8.02
N LEU A 202 -14.75 5.13 7.95
CA LEU A 202 -13.71 4.86 6.95
C LEU A 202 -13.05 3.50 7.18
N MET A 203 -12.77 3.13 8.43
CA MET A 203 -12.28 1.78 8.77
C MET A 203 -13.29 0.70 8.38
N ASP A 204 -14.60 0.95 8.56
CA ASP A 204 -15.66 0.02 8.15
C ASP A 204 -15.74 -0.19 6.63
N ILE A 205 -15.48 0.85 5.84
CA ILE A 205 -15.31 0.71 4.39
C ILE A 205 -14.19 -0.29 4.10
N PHE A 206 -13.00 -0.11 4.67
CA PHE A 206 -11.89 -1.05 4.45
C PHE A 206 -12.15 -2.46 5.01
N ASN A 207 -12.86 -2.58 6.14
CA ASN A 207 -13.30 -3.86 6.68
C ASN A 207 -14.19 -4.61 5.68
N ALA A 208 -15.11 -3.91 5.00
CA ALA A 208 -15.95 -4.50 3.96
C ALA A 208 -15.16 -4.92 2.69
N LYS A 209 -14.01 -4.29 2.45
CA LYS A 209 -13.10 -4.64 1.34
C LYS A 209 -12.15 -5.80 1.67
N ALA A 210 -12.07 -6.24 2.92
CA ALA A 210 -11.23 -7.35 3.33
C ALA A 210 -11.74 -8.72 2.83
N ILE A 211 -10.82 -9.58 2.38
CA ILE A 211 -11.13 -10.97 2.01
C ILE A 211 -11.13 -11.88 3.25
N THR A 212 -10.27 -11.57 4.21
CA THR A 212 -9.97 -12.34 5.42
C THR A 212 -9.19 -11.44 6.39
N ASN A 213 -9.16 -11.82 7.66
CA ASN A 213 -8.39 -11.13 8.69
C ASN A 213 -6.99 -11.74 8.91
N ASP A 214 -6.66 -12.81 8.18
CA ASP A 214 -5.31 -13.40 8.20
C ASP A 214 -4.42 -12.78 7.13
N TYR A 215 -3.25 -12.31 7.54
CA TYR A 215 -2.34 -11.54 6.69
C TYR A 215 -1.87 -12.34 5.46
N LEU A 216 -1.40 -13.57 5.64
CA LEU A 216 -0.89 -14.35 4.52
C LEU A 216 -2.00 -14.91 3.64
N ASP A 217 -3.10 -15.35 4.24
CA ASP A 217 -4.29 -15.79 3.52
C ASP A 217 -4.86 -14.65 2.66
N SER A 218 -4.80 -13.39 3.12
CA SER A 218 -5.24 -12.23 2.33
C SER A 218 -4.44 -12.08 1.04
N TRP A 219 -3.12 -12.29 1.10
CA TRP A 219 -2.21 -12.28 -0.05
C TRP A 219 -2.35 -13.53 -0.94
N GLN A 220 -2.72 -14.68 -0.38
CA GLN A 220 -2.97 -15.89 -1.19
C GLN A 220 -4.29 -15.79 -1.94
N LYS A 221 -5.35 -15.30 -1.30
CA LYS A 221 -6.68 -15.23 -1.90
C LYS A 221 -6.79 -14.16 -3.00
N ILE A 222 -6.15 -13.00 -2.84
CA ILE A 222 -6.20 -11.93 -3.85
C ILE A 222 -5.64 -12.37 -5.20
N LYS A 223 -4.75 -13.37 -5.25
CA LYS A 223 -4.21 -13.92 -6.51
C LYS A 223 -5.27 -14.42 -7.49
N ASN A 224 -6.42 -14.86 -6.99
CA ASN A 224 -7.53 -15.36 -7.80
C ASN A 224 -8.72 -14.38 -7.87
N LEU A 225 -8.60 -13.22 -7.22
CA LEU A 225 -9.69 -12.26 -7.05
C LEU A 225 -9.32 -10.84 -7.53
N GLU A 226 -8.08 -10.63 -7.98
CA GLU A 226 -7.68 -9.34 -8.57
C GLU A 226 -8.61 -8.96 -9.74
N MET A 227 -8.91 -7.67 -9.87
CA MET A 227 -9.92 -7.10 -10.79
C MET A 227 -11.38 -7.51 -10.55
N SER A 228 -11.68 -8.43 -9.63
CA SER A 228 -13.07 -8.85 -9.40
C SER A 228 -13.90 -7.84 -8.60
N ARG A 229 -13.22 -7.11 -7.71
CA ARG A 229 -13.73 -6.00 -6.90
C ARG A 229 -12.55 -5.25 -6.28
N GLY A 230 -12.83 -4.06 -5.77
CA GLY A 230 -12.00 -3.33 -4.85
C GLY A 230 -11.72 -4.16 -3.60
N LEU A 231 -10.48 -4.58 -3.41
CA LEU A 231 -10.04 -5.41 -2.29
C LEU A 231 -8.83 -4.78 -1.64
N SER A 232 -8.79 -4.79 -0.31
CA SER A 232 -7.67 -4.30 0.48
C SER A 232 -7.53 -5.13 1.73
N ASN A 233 -6.32 -5.19 2.29
CA ASN A 233 -6.07 -5.81 3.59
C ASN A 233 -5.66 -4.78 4.66
N LEU A 234 -5.95 -3.49 4.44
CA LEU A 234 -5.65 -2.44 5.41
C LEU A 234 -6.41 -2.57 6.73
N ASN A 235 -7.52 -3.29 6.78
CA ASN A 235 -8.17 -3.68 8.04
C ASN A 235 -7.21 -4.43 8.99
N ILE A 236 -6.25 -5.18 8.45
CA ILE A 236 -5.23 -5.88 9.24
C ILE A 236 -4.21 -4.89 9.80
N LEU A 237 -3.85 -3.84 9.05
CA LEU A 237 -3.02 -2.74 9.55
C LEU A 237 -3.74 -2.01 10.69
N PHE A 238 -5.02 -1.67 10.53
CA PHE A 238 -5.78 -0.98 11.56
C PHE A 238 -5.91 -1.84 12.83
N SER A 239 -6.15 -3.15 12.67
CA SER A 239 -6.13 -4.11 13.79
C SER A 239 -4.77 -4.19 14.48
N PHE A 240 -3.66 -4.00 13.75
CA PHE A 240 -2.32 -3.90 14.32
C PHE A 240 -2.17 -2.63 15.16
N LEU A 241 -2.56 -1.47 14.60
CA LEU A 241 -2.52 -0.19 15.30
C LEU A 241 -3.37 -0.21 16.58
N SER A 242 -4.58 -0.78 16.53
CA SER A 242 -5.42 -0.95 17.73
C SER A 242 -4.75 -1.80 18.81
N LYS A 243 -3.96 -2.82 18.45
CA LYS A 243 -3.21 -3.61 19.44
C LYS A 243 -2.06 -2.81 20.05
N LEU A 244 -1.42 -1.93 19.27
CA LEU A 244 -0.41 -1.00 19.80
C LEU A 244 -0.98 -0.01 20.81
N GLN A 245 -2.25 0.41 20.65
CA GLN A 245 -2.91 1.31 21.62
C GLN A 245 -3.00 0.70 23.02
N ASN A 246 -3.06 -0.63 23.08
CA ASN A 246 -3.27 -1.40 24.31
C ASN A 246 -1.96 -1.90 24.96
N MET A 247 -0.79 -1.48 24.45
CA MET A 247 0.54 -1.81 25.00
C MET A 247 1.17 -0.61 25.67
#